data_AF-A0A3S4D830-F1
#
_entry.id   AF-A0A3S4D830-F1
#
_cell.length_a   1.000
_cell.length_b   1.000
_cell.length_c   1.000
_cell.angle_alpha   90.00
_cell.angle_beta   90.00
_cell.angle_gamma   90.00
#
_symmetry.space_group_name_H-M   'P 1'
#
loop_
_entity.id
_entity.type
_entity.pdbx_description
1 polymer ?
#
loop_
_entity_poly.entity_id
_entity_poly.type
_entity_poly.pdbx_seq_one_letter_code
_entity_poly.pdbx_strand_id
1 'polypeptide(L)'
;MFAAPETNFQITLNGSADWAFWNREFLAKMKALNLLDYFEGKEDLVEKPPKPFNSIQAAEDQINKELQDLIVQLKASSSPTAIGHNAPDLAGRQQQEGEAPTEPSTTTSSTAAPADDKPLPPGYSDLTAAQRKIYDEKKKWFQDHFSLIAADAARNYDNQRRDWESQDSRLCQAGAFLMTTVAPHLRQAHFAATGDFRVWYNNLKQAQDIFAVAQAVKTRLRAHLGAFEALEHKNMSWADFEQWLTTWETLIDAASLQRLIDAAPGVWFANLMNALSKPFPYFVSLYRVSKHHDLANLTFQSVATDVRRAT
;
A
#
# COMPACT_ATOMS: atom_id res chain seq x y z
N MET A 1 -1.74 -5.04 27.49
CA MET A 1 -0.60 -5.96 27.72
C MET A 1 -1.19 -7.36 27.69
N PHE A 2 -1.07 -8.07 26.57
CA PHE A 2 -1.69 -9.40 26.39
C PHE A 2 -0.61 -10.39 25.99
N ALA A 3 -0.61 -11.53 26.68
CA ALA A 3 0.37 -12.60 26.55
C ALA A 3 0.42 -13.12 25.11
N ALA A 4 1.63 -13.21 24.57
CA ALA A 4 1.88 -13.73 23.25
C ALA A 4 1.66 -15.26 23.24
N PRO A 5 0.89 -15.81 22.30
CA PRO A 5 0.92 -17.24 22.05
C PRO A 5 2.31 -17.62 21.55
N GLU A 6 2.88 -18.73 22.03
CA GLU A 6 4.14 -19.27 21.55
C GLU A 6 4.01 -19.63 20.06
N THR A 7 4.33 -18.68 19.18
CA THR A 7 4.42 -18.91 17.75
C THR A 7 5.75 -19.58 17.46
N ASN A 8 5.70 -20.86 17.13
CA ASN A 8 6.79 -21.56 16.46
C ASN A 8 7.15 -20.75 15.19
N PHE A 9 8.24 -19.99 15.23
CA PHE A 9 8.67 -19.14 14.12
C PHE A 9 9.22 -20.01 13.00
N GLN A 10 8.39 -20.41 12.06
CA GLN A 10 8.85 -21.12 10.87
C GLN A 10 9.36 -20.09 9.85
N ILE A 11 10.61 -19.66 10.02
CA ILE A 11 11.30 -18.86 9.01
C ILE A 11 11.48 -19.74 7.76
N THR A 12 10.81 -19.36 6.68
CA THR A 12 10.82 -20.08 5.41
C THR A 12 11.39 -19.26 4.25
N LEU A 13 11.69 -17.97 4.46
CA LEU A 13 12.46 -17.13 3.53
C LEU A 13 13.69 -16.58 4.23
N ASN A 14 14.85 -17.18 3.98
CA ASN A 14 16.14 -16.77 4.53
C ASN A 14 17.06 -16.17 3.46
N GLY A 15 16.88 -16.57 2.19
CA GLY A 15 17.61 -16.00 1.04
C GLY A 15 16.99 -16.39 -0.31
N SER A 16 17.72 -16.17 -1.40
CA SER A 16 17.24 -16.42 -2.77
C SER A 16 16.82 -17.86 -3.02
N ALA A 17 17.49 -18.84 -2.40
CA ALA A 17 17.20 -20.26 -2.58
C ALA A 17 15.77 -20.61 -2.12
N ASP A 18 15.23 -19.89 -1.13
CA ASP A 18 13.91 -20.15 -0.57
C ASP A 18 12.81 -19.38 -1.30
N TRP A 19 13.18 -18.40 -2.14
CA TRP A 19 12.24 -17.46 -2.77
C TRP A 19 11.13 -18.17 -3.55
N ALA A 20 11.48 -19.13 -4.41
CA ALA A 20 10.50 -19.80 -5.26
C ALA A 20 9.43 -20.53 -4.43
N PHE A 21 9.85 -21.23 -3.37
CA PHE A 21 8.94 -21.93 -2.48
C PHE A 21 8.10 -20.95 -1.67
N TRP A 22 8.76 -19.99 -1.01
CA TRP A 22 8.09 -19.01 -0.17
C TRP A 22 7.09 -18.16 -0.94
N ASN A 23 7.46 -17.70 -2.14
CA ASN A 23 6.60 -16.87 -2.97
C ASN A 23 5.35 -17.65 -3.41
N ARG A 24 5.48 -18.95 -3.71
CA ARG A 24 4.32 -19.79 -4.01
C ARG A 24 3.35 -19.88 -2.82
N GLU A 25 3.87 -20.10 -1.62
CA GLU A 25 3.07 -20.13 -0.39
C GLU A 25 2.43 -18.76 -0.11
N PHE A 26 3.19 -17.69 -0.29
CA PHE A 26 2.70 -16.32 -0.16
C PHE A 26 1.53 -16.06 -1.11
N LEU A 27 1.68 -16.35 -2.41
CA LEU A 27 0.63 -16.15 -3.41
C LEU A 27 -0.62 -16.98 -3.09
N ALA A 28 -0.46 -18.25 -2.69
CA ALA A 28 -1.57 -19.11 -2.29
C ALA A 28 -2.31 -18.53 -1.08
N LYS A 29 -1.58 -18.04 -0.07
CA LYS A 29 -2.16 -17.48 1.14
C LYS A 29 -2.84 -16.13 0.90
N MET A 30 -2.23 -15.23 0.12
CA MET A 30 -2.85 -13.95 -0.24
C MET A 30 -4.09 -14.14 -1.11
N LYS A 31 -4.10 -15.16 -1.98
CA LYS A 31 -5.30 -15.56 -2.72
C LYS A 31 -6.41 -16.04 -1.78
N ALA A 32 -6.09 -16.92 -0.81
CA ALA A 32 -7.05 -17.41 0.18
C ALA A 32 -7.62 -16.29 1.07
N LEU A 33 -6.81 -15.27 1.36
CA LEU A 33 -7.22 -14.07 2.09
C LEU A 33 -7.92 -13.03 1.20
N ASN A 34 -8.07 -13.26 -0.11
CA ASN A 34 -8.60 -12.29 -1.06
C ASN A 34 -7.89 -10.92 -0.98
N LEU A 35 -6.57 -10.97 -0.86
CA LEU A 35 -5.67 -9.81 -0.85
C LEU A 35 -4.68 -9.84 -2.03
N LEU A 36 -4.70 -10.90 -2.85
CA LEU A 36 -3.72 -11.06 -3.94
C LEU A 36 -3.76 -9.87 -4.91
N ASP A 37 -4.94 -9.43 -5.32
CA ASP A 37 -5.10 -8.29 -6.22
C ASP A 37 -4.59 -6.98 -5.59
N TYR A 38 -4.67 -6.83 -4.26
CA TYR A 38 -4.02 -5.74 -3.54
C TYR A 38 -2.49 -5.81 -3.63
N PHE A 39 -1.89 -6.98 -3.41
CA PHE A 39 -0.43 -7.14 -3.52
C PHE A 39 0.10 -7.03 -4.95
N GLU A 40 -0.71 -7.37 -5.95
CA GLU A 40 -0.40 -7.20 -7.37
C GLU A 40 -0.66 -5.77 -7.89
N GLY A 41 -1.27 -4.90 -7.07
CA GLY A 41 -1.56 -3.51 -7.42
C GLY A 41 -2.75 -3.34 -8.37
N LYS A 42 -3.66 -4.32 -8.42
CA LYS A 42 -4.89 -4.28 -9.21
C LYS A 42 -6.05 -3.63 -8.46
N GLU A 43 -6.06 -3.78 -7.14
CA GLU A 43 -7.08 -3.21 -6.26
C GLU A 43 -6.44 -2.46 -5.09
N ASP A 44 -7.10 -1.40 -4.65
CA ASP A 44 -6.72 -0.68 -3.44
C ASP A 44 -7.52 -1.16 -2.22
N LEU A 45 -7.02 -0.82 -1.04
CA LEU A 45 -7.71 -1.16 0.20
C LEU A 45 -9.00 -0.35 0.33
N VAL A 46 -10.00 -0.97 0.96
CA VAL A 46 -11.24 -0.30 1.32
C VAL A 46 -10.89 0.81 2.31
N GLU A 47 -11.41 2.01 2.06
CA GLU A 47 -11.20 3.13 2.95
C GLU A 47 -11.91 2.91 4.28
N LYS A 48 -11.27 3.35 5.37
CA LYS A 48 -11.87 3.30 6.69
C LYS A 48 -13.06 4.26 6.73
N PRO A 49 -14.28 3.79 7.05
CA PRO A 49 -15.43 4.68 7.15
C PRO A 49 -15.23 5.72 8.25
N PRO A 50 -15.69 6.97 8.03
CA PRO A 50 -15.51 8.05 9.00
C PRO A 50 -16.26 7.75 10.31
N LYS A 51 -15.71 8.23 11.42
CA LYS A 51 -16.36 8.25 12.74
C LYS A 51 -16.23 9.65 13.35
N PRO A 52 -17.30 10.22 13.94
CA PRO A 52 -18.66 9.66 14.07
C PRO A 52 -19.46 9.69 12.75
N PHE A 53 -20.42 8.77 12.59
CA PHE A 53 -21.37 8.75 11.48
C PHE A 53 -22.77 9.09 11.98
N ASN A 54 -23.47 9.98 11.28
CA ASN A 54 -24.84 10.36 11.59
C ASN A 54 -25.74 10.04 10.38
N SER A 55 -26.58 9.02 10.53
CA SER A 55 -27.47 8.57 9.45
C SER A 55 -28.57 9.59 9.10
N ILE A 56 -28.97 10.43 10.06
CA ILE A 56 -29.94 11.51 9.82
C ILE A 56 -29.30 12.56 8.92
N GLN A 57 -28.09 13.01 9.27
CA GLN A 57 -27.38 13.99 8.45
C GLN A 57 -27.08 13.44 7.05
N ALA A 58 -26.64 12.19 6.95
CA ALA A 58 -26.37 11.56 5.66
C ALA A 58 -27.63 11.47 4.78
N ALA A 59 -28.79 11.16 5.38
CA ALA A 59 -30.06 11.17 4.68
C ALA A 59 -30.48 12.57 4.24
N GLU A 60 -30.33 13.58 5.10
CA GLU A 60 -30.60 14.97 4.76
C GLU A 60 -29.71 15.45 3.60
N ASP A 61 -28.41 15.14 3.63
CA ASP A 61 -27.47 15.50 2.58
C ASP A 61 -27.82 14.83 1.25
N GLN A 62 -28.20 13.54 1.27
CA GLN A 62 -28.67 12.82 0.09
C GLN A 62 -29.95 13.44 -0.47
N ILE A 63 -30.94 13.71 0.37
CA ILE A 63 -32.21 14.33 -0.04
C ILE A 63 -31.95 15.71 -0.63
N ASN A 64 -31.14 16.53 0.02
CA ASN A 64 -30.78 17.86 -0.46
C ASN A 64 -30.11 17.79 -1.83
N LYS A 65 -29.18 16.84 -2.04
CA LYS A 65 -28.54 16.61 -3.33
C LYS A 65 -29.55 16.21 -4.41
N GLU A 66 -30.40 15.21 -4.16
CA GLU A 66 -31.40 14.77 -5.14
C GLU A 66 -32.41 15.87 -5.49
N LEU A 67 -32.80 16.70 -4.50
CA LEU A 67 -33.66 17.86 -4.74
C LEU A 67 -32.97 18.95 -5.56
N GLN A 68 -31.66 19.17 -5.38
CA GLN A 68 -30.89 20.09 -6.21
C GLN A 68 -30.74 19.59 -7.65
N ASP A 69 -30.43 18.30 -7.82
CA ASP A 69 -30.33 17.67 -9.14
C ASP A 69 -31.67 17.75 -9.90
N LEU A 70 -32.80 17.61 -9.19
CA LEU A 70 -34.12 17.80 -9.76
C LEU A 70 -34.36 19.24 -10.23
N ILE A 71 -33.93 20.26 -9.48
CA ILE A 71 -34.04 21.67 -9.91
C ILE A 71 -33.27 21.89 -11.22
N VAL A 72 -32.05 21.35 -11.32
CA VAL A 72 -31.23 21.43 -12.53
C VAL A 72 -31.93 20.76 -13.71
N GLN A 73 -32.48 19.56 -13.51
CA GLN A 73 -33.17 18.80 -14.56
C GLN A 73 -34.44 19.52 -15.05
N LEU A 74 -35.25 20.05 -14.14
CA LEU A 74 -36.47 20.79 -14.47
C LEU A 74 -36.14 22.04 -15.29
N LYS A 75 -35.08 22.79 -14.92
CA LYS A 75 -34.61 23.94 -15.69
C LYS A 75 -34.13 23.55 -17.10
N ALA A 76 -33.35 22.46 -17.21
CA ALA A 76 -32.84 21.97 -18.49
C ALA A 76 -33.97 21.53 -19.44
N SER A 77 -35.05 20.94 -18.90
CA SER A 77 -36.22 20.53 -19.69
C SER A 77 -37.02 21.70 -20.30
N SER A 78 -36.68 22.94 -19.94
CA SER A 78 -37.33 24.17 -20.45
C SER A 78 -36.45 24.94 -21.45
N SER A 79 -35.24 24.48 -21.78
CA SER A 79 -34.39 25.13 -22.78
C SER A 79 -34.86 24.82 -24.21
N PRO A 80 -35.27 25.82 -25.02
CA PRO A 80 -35.60 25.59 -26.41
C PRO A 80 -34.30 25.42 -27.20
N THR A 81 -33.99 24.20 -27.63
CA THR A 81 -32.92 23.99 -28.61
C THR A 81 -33.48 24.24 -30.01
N ALA A 82 -33.02 25.33 -30.60
CA ALA A 82 -32.90 25.67 -32.02
C ALA A 82 -33.87 25.04 -33.04
N ILE A 83 -34.60 25.94 -33.70
CA ILE A 83 -35.25 25.79 -35.01
C ILE A 83 -34.31 25.05 -35.99
N GLY A 84 -34.68 23.81 -36.33
CA GLY A 84 -34.19 23.08 -37.48
C GLY A 84 -35.39 22.60 -38.28
N HIS A 85 -35.59 23.19 -39.46
CA HIS A 85 -36.65 22.83 -40.39
C HIS A 85 -36.65 21.33 -40.68
N ASN A 86 -37.81 20.68 -40.49
CA ASN A 86 -38.47 19.84 -41.50
C ASN A 86 -39.79 19.30 -40.91
N ALA A 87 -40.91 19.79 -41.45
CA ALA A 87 -42.20 19.09 -41.40
C ALA A 87 -42.12 17.83 -42.28
N PRO A 88 -42.93 16.79 -41.99
CA PRO A 88 -44.30 16.74 -42.53
C PRO A 88 -45.32 16.34 -41.44
N ASP A 89 -46.40 17.09 -41.28
CA ASP A 89 -47.69 16.95 -41.98
C ASP A 89 -48.43 15.64 -41.69
N LEU A 90 -49.52 15.77 -40.92
CA LEU A 90 -50.71 14.95 -41.06
C LEU A 90 -51.88 15.64 -40.34
N ALA A 91 -52.61 16.41 -41.13
CA ALA A 91 -53.94 16.91 -40.85
C ALA A 91 -54.94 15.80 -40.49
N GLY A 92 -55.94 16.12 -39.66
CA GLY A 92 -57.18 15.34 -39.63
C GLY A 92 -58.10 15.54 -38.43
N ARG A 93 -59.20 16.28 -38.66
CA ARG A 93 -60.53 16.27 -38.00
C ARG A 93 -60.67 16.98 -36.64
N GLN A 94 -61.31 18.15 -36.58
CA GLN A 94 -62.73 18.53 -36.74
C GLN A 94 -63.59 18.37 -35.46
N GLN A 95 -64.06 19.54 -34.98
CA GLN A 95 -65.42 19.88 -34.48
C GLN A 95 -65.85 19.25 -33.13
N GLN A 96 -66.48 19.95 -32.17
CA GLN A 96 -67.55 20.97 -32.22
C GLN A 96 -67.70 21.64 -30.83
N GLU A 97 -67.76 22.98 -30.74
CA GLU A 97 -68.92 23.84 -30.37
C GLU A 97 -69.42 23.82 -28.90
N GLY A 98 -69.54 25.03 -28.31
CA GLY A 98 -70.36 25.27 -27.10
C GLY A 98 -70.05 26.56 -26.33
N GLU A 99 -70.64 27.68 -26.76
CA GLU A 99 -71.13 28.86 -26.00
C GLU A 99 -70.31 29.52 -24.84
N ALA A 100 -70.03 30.81 -25.02
CA ALA A 100 -69.93 31.81 -23.95
C ALA A 100 -71.37 32.23 -23.52
N PRO A 101 -71.65 32.84 -22.33
CA PRO A 101 -71.04 34.14 -21.95
C PRO A 101 -71.00 34.53 -20.45
N THR A 102 -70.32 35.66 -20.19
CA THR A 102 -70.56 36.65 -19.09
C THR A 102 -69.83 36.48 -17.75
N GLU A 103 -68.99 37.48 -17.41
CA GLU A 103 -68.47 37.76 -16.06
C GLU A 103 -69.62 38.16 -15.09
N PRO A 104 -69.43 38.08 -13.76
CA PRO A 104 -68.86 39.23 -13.06
C PRO A 104 -67.91 38.89 -11.91
N SER A 105 -67.02 39.83 -11.63
CA SER A 105 -66.14 39.91 -10.45
C SER A 105 -66.84 39.56 -9.13
N THR A 106 -66.19 38.76 -8.29
CA THR A 106 -66.42 38.82 -6.84
C THR A 106 -65.10 38.60 -6.10
N THR A 107 -64.71 39.65 -5.39
CA THR A 107 -63.67 39.66 -4.36
C THR A 107 -64.07 38.73 -3.22
N THR A 108 -63.22 37.74 -2.90
CA THR A 108 -63.19 37.12 -1.57
C THR A 108 -61.75 36.85 -1.16
N SER A 109 -61.35 37.54 -0.10
CA SER A 109 -60.14 37.33 0.68
C SER A 109 -60.11 35.95 1.37
N SER A 110 -58.90 35.62 1.87
CA SER A 110 -58.57 34.54 2.81
C SER A 110 -58.28 33.18 2.15
N THR A 111 -57.18 32.48 2.42
CA THR A 111 -56.43 32.37 3.68
C THR A 111 -54.97 32.03 3.36
N ALA A 112 -54.03 32.81 3.90
CA ALA A 112 -52.60 32.50 3.83
C ALA A 112 -52.29 31.29 4.72
N ALA A 113 -51.72 30.24 4.11
CA ALA A 113 -51.14 29.12 4.83
C ALA A 113 -49.88 29.59 5.62
N PRO A 114 -49.52 28.92 6.73
CA PRO A 114 -48.36 29.31 7.53
C PRO A 114 -47.09 29.08 6.71
N ALA A 115 -46.29 30.14 6.57
CA ALA A 115 -44.98 30.07 5.92
C ALA A 115 -44.03 29.25 6.82
N ASP A 116 -43.62 28.09 6.34
CA ASP A 116 -42.56 27.29 6.91
C ASP A 116 -41.23 28.03 6.62
N ASP A 117 -40.68 28.66 7.64
CA ASP A 117 -39.60 29.68 7.59
C ASP A 117 -38.20 29.06 7.33
N LYS A 118 -38.12 28.11 6.41
CA LYS A 118 -36.85 27.57 5.91
C LYS A 118 -36.46 28.27 4.61
N PRO A 119 -35.21 28.75 4.48
CA PRO A 119 -34.76 29.39 3.26
C PRO A 119 -34.94 28.45 2.06
N LEU A 120 -35.50 28.99 0.98
CA LEU A 120 -35.76 28.24 -0.24
C LEU A 120 -34.43 27.75 -0.84
N PRO A 121 -34.41 26.52 -1.40
CA PRO A 121 -33.21 26.01 -2.04
C PRO A 121 -32.82 26.92 -3.23
N PRO A 122 -31.51 27.09 -3.48
CA PRO A 122 -31.02 27.84 -4.64
C PRO A 122 -31.71 27.39 -5.93
N GLY A 123 -32.18 28.35 -6.72
CA GLY A 123 -32.81 28.09 -8.01
C GLY A 123 -34.26 27.60 -7.98
N TYR A 124 -34.86 27.37 -6.80
CA TYR A 124 -36.27 27.01 -6.67
C TYR A 124 -37.20 28.15 -7.13
N SER A 125 -36.86 29.39 -6.80
CA SER A 125 -37.66 30.57 -7.16
C SER A 125 -37.80 30.77 -8.68
N ASP A 126 -36.84 30.26 -9.45
CA ASP A 126 -36.81 30.38 -10.91
C ASP A 126 -37.68 29.32 -11.61
N LEU A 127 -38.28 28.39 -10.86
CA LEU A 127 -39.15 27.34 -11.40
C LEU A 127 -40.55 27.89 -11.71
N THR A 128 -41.15 27.39 -12.79
CA THR A 128 -42.58 27.62 -13.10
C THR A 128 -43.51 26.98 -12.06
N ALA A 129 -44.78 27.37 -12.04
CA ALA A 129 -45.77 26.80 -11.12
C ALA A 129 -45.91 25.26 -11.28
N ALA A 130 -45.87 24.75 -12.51
CA ALA A 130 -45.94 23.31 -12.78
C ALA A 130 -44.68 22.58 -12.27
N GLN A 131 -43.49 23.16 -12.44
CA GLN A 131 -42.24 22.59 -11.95
C GLN A 131 -42.14 22.61 -10.44
N ARG A 132 -42.61 23.68 -9.79
CA ARG A 132 -42.70 23.76 -8.33
C ARG A 132 -43.58 22.65 -7.76
N LYS A 133 -44.73 22.36 -8.40
CA LYS A 133 -45.59 21.24 -8.01
C LYS A 133 -44.85 19.90 -8.02
N ILE A 134 -44.08 19.61 -9.07
CA ILE A 134 -43.27 18.37 -9.16
C ILE A 134 -42.22 18.32 -8.05
N TYR A 135 -41.52 19.43 -7.81
CA TYR A 135 -40.54 19.53 -6.72
C TYR A 135 -41.18 19.30 -5.35
N ASP A 136 -42.32 19.95 -5.08
CA ASP A 136 -43.00 19.87 -3.78
C ASP A 136 -43.54 18.46 -3.53
N GLU A 137 -44.08 17.79 -4.56
CA GLU A 137 -44.48 16.38 -4.50
C GLU A 137 -43.30 15.46 -4.18
N LYS A 138 -42.14 15.67 -4.83
CA LYS A 138 -40.92 14.88 -4.55
C LYS A 138 -40.37 15.16 -3.15
N LYS A 139 -40.35 16.43 -2.72
CA LYS A 139 -39.94 16.85 -1.37
C LYS A 139 -40.83 16.20 -0.30
N LYS A 140 -42.15 16.21 -0.51
CA LYS A 140 -43.10 15.54 0.37
C LYS A 140 -42.86 14.03 0.42
N TRP A 141 -42.63 13.39 -0.73
CA TRP A 141 -42.26 11.98 -0.77
C TRP A 141 -41.02 11.67 0.07
N PHE A 142 -39.97 12.49 -0.01
CA PHE A 142 -38.78 12.33 0.84
C PHE A 142 -39.08 12.51 2.33
N GLN A 143 -39.93 13.47 2.70
CA GLN A 143 -40.35 13.68 4.09
C GLN A 143 -41.10 12.45 4.63
N ASP A 144 -42.04 11.91 3.84
CA ASP A 144 -42.83 10.75 4.21
C ASP A 144 -41.98 9.47 4.33
N HIS A 145 -40.88 9.39 3.58
CA HIS A 145 -39.98 8.21 3.55
C HIS A 145 -38.66 8.45 4.29
N PHE A 146 -38.52 9.55 5.04
CA PHE A 146 -37.24 9.96 5.64
C PHE A 146 -36.64 8.86 6.53
N SER A 147 -37.46 8.21 7.36
CA SER A 147 -37.01 7.13 8.24
C SER A 147 -36.44 5.94 7.47
N LEU A 148 -36.97 5.61 6.29
CA LEU A 148 -36.45 4.55 5.45
C LEU A 148 -35.11 4.93 4.83
N ILE A 149 -34.95 6.17 4.38
CA ILE A 149 -33.72 6.70 3.80
C ILE A 149 -32.61 6.74 4.85
N ALA A 150 -32.90 7.24 6.05
CA ALA A 150 -31.95 7.23 7.17
C ALA A 150 -31.57 5.80 7.60
N ALA A 151 -32.52 4.86 7.58
CA ALA A 151 -32.23 3.46 7.86
C ALA A 151 -31.33 2.83 6.78
N ASP A 152 -31.51 3.19 5.51
CA ASP A 152 -30.65 2.72 4.42
C ASP A 152 -29.23 3.29 4.53
N ALA A 153 -29.10 4.60 4.80
CA ALA A 153 -27.81 5.24 5.05
C ALA A 153 -27.03 4.57 6.19
N ALA A 154 -27.70 4.24 7.30
CA ALA A 154 -27.12 3.48 8.40
C ALA A 154 -26.66 2.08 7.95
N ARG A 155 -27.49 1.38 7.18
CA ARG A 155 -27.20 0.03 6.68
C ARG A 155 -25.99 0.01 5.74
N ASN A 156 -25.90 1.00 4.85
CA ASN A 156 -24.77 1.17 3.94
C ASN A 156 -23.48 1.45 4.70
N TYR A 157 -23.51 2.34 5.69
CA TYR A 157 -22.36 2.59 6.57
C TYR A 157 -21.92 1.32 7.31
N ASP A 158 -22.87 0.56 7.88
CA ASP A 158 -22.55 -0.69 8.58
C ASP A 158 -22.00 -1.78 7.66
N ASN A 159 -22.41 -1.83 6.39
CA ASN A 159 -21.84 -2.72 5.39
C ASN A 159 -20.37 -2.32 5.10
N GLN A 160 -20.12 -1.05 4.77
CA GLN A 160 -18.77 -0.54 4.52
C GLN A 160 -17.83 -0.77 5.71
N ARG A 161 -18.34 -0.55 6.93
CA ARG A 161 -17.60 -0.81 8.16
C ARG A 161 -17.25 -2.28 8.32
N ARG A 162 -18.20 -3.20 8.07
CA ARG A 162 -17.95 -4.64 8.12
C ARG A 162 -16.95 -5.08 7.06
N ASP A 163 -17.03 -4.54 5.85
CA ASP A 163 -16.09 -4.83 4.76
C ASP A 163 -14.68 -4.36 5.12
N TRP A 164 -14.56 -3.15 5.66
CA TRP A 164 -13.29 -2.62 6.17
C TRP A 164 -12.73 -3.45 7.33
N GLU A 165 -13.53 -3.75 8.36
CA GLU A 165 -13.11 -4.58 9.51
C GLU A 165 -12.66 -5.98 9.07
N SER A 166 -13.36 -6.56 8.09
CA SER A 166 -13.00 -7.84 7.47
C SER A 166 -11.68 -7.77 6.68
N GLN A 167 -11.46 -6.71 5.90
CA GLN A 167 -10.20 -6.51 5.18
C GLN A 167 -9.03 -6.26 6.14
N ASP A 168 -9.22 -5.45 7.19
CA ASP A 168 -8.23 -5.15 8.22
C ASP A 168 -7.79 -6.43 8.96
N SER A 169 -8.74 -7.30 9.32
CA SER A 169 -8.44 -8.61 9.91
C SER A 169 -7.59 -9.50 8.98
N ARG A 170 -7.91 -9.51 7.68
CA ARG A 170 -7.15 -10.27 6.67
C ARG A 170 -5.76 -9.69 6.48
N LEU A 171 -5.61 -8.36 6.53
CA LEU A 171 -4.32 -7.67 6.50
C LEU A 171 -3.47 -8.01 7.73
N CYS A 172 -4.06 -8.09 8.93
CA CYS A 172 -3.35 -8.57 10.11
C CYS A 172 -2.80 -9.99 9.94
N GLN A 173 -3.58 -10.90 9.32
CA GLN A 173 -3.11 -12.25 9.02
C GLN A 173 -1.98 -12.26 7.99
N ALA A 174 -2.07 -11.42 6.95
CA ALA A 174 -1.00 -11.25 5.97
C ALA A 174 0.28 -10.69 6.60
N GLY A 175 0.16 -9.67 7.45
CA GLY A 175 1.25 -9.09 8.21
C GLY A 175 1.91 -10.11 9.14
N ALA A 176 1.12 -10.89 9.87
CA ALA A 176 1.63 -11.97 10.70
C ALA A 176 2.39 -13.02 9.89
N PHE A 177 1.89 -13.40 8.71
CA PHE A 177 2.61 -14.29 7.79
C PHE A 177 3.96 -13.71 7.37
N LEU A 178 4.00 -12.47 6.89
CA LEU A 178 5.24 -11.79 6.50
C LEU A 178 6.24 -11.71 7.67
N MET A 179 5.77 -11.38 8.88
CA MET A 179 6.60 -11.22 10.06
C MET A 179 7.10 -12.54 10.66
N THR A 180 6.46 -13.67 10.37
CA THR A 180 6.87 -14.98 10.91
C THR A 180 7.69 -15.80 9.92
N THR A 181 7.45 -15.62 8.62
CA THR A 181 8.07 -16.44 7.57
C THR A 181 9.31 -15.81 6.93
N VAL A 182 9.44 -14.48 6.95
CA VAL A 182 10.59 -13.76 6.38
C VAL A 182 11.66 -13.57 7.46
N ALA A 183 12.92 -13.91 7.17
CA ALA A 183 14.00 -13.82 8.15
C ALA A 183 14.25 -12.37 8.64
N PRO A 184 14.70 -12.17 9.90
CA PRO A 184 14.86 -10.84 10.48
C PRO A 184 15.72 -9.86 9.68
N HIS A 185 16.86 -10.31 9.12
CA HIS A 185 17.74 -9.44 8.33
C HIS A 185 17.09 -8.98 7.02
N LEU A 186 16.24 -9.81 6.41
CA LEU A 186 15.48 -9.44 5.22
C LEU A 186 14.40 -8.42 5.58
N ARG A 187 13.71 -8.59 6.70
CA ARG A 187 12.74 -7.59 7.18
C ARG A 187 13.41 -6.25 7.43
N GLN A 188 14.56 -6.23 8.11
CA GLN A 188 15.31 -5.01 8.36
C GLN A 188 15.73 -4.29 7.06
N ALA A 189 16.08 -5.05 6.02
CA ALA A 189 16.54 -4.49 4.75
C ALA A 189 15.39 -4.05 3.83
N HIS A 190 14.25 -4.75 3.85
CA HIS A 190 13.21 -4.61 2.82
C HIS A 190 11.86 -4.11 3.35
N PHE A 191 11.60 -4.18 4.65
CA PHE A 191 10.35 -3.68 5.25
C PHE A 191 10.57 -2.24 5.68
N ALA A 192 10.12 -1.29 4.86
CA ALA A 192 10.17 0.12 5.19
C ALA A 192 9.31 0.42 6.43
N ALA A 193 9.79 1.27 7.33
CA ALA A 193 9.11 1.61 8.59
C ALA A 193 7.70 2.20 8.40
N THR A 194 7.46 2.86 7.27
CA THR A 194 6.17 3.44 6.87
C THR A 194 5.59 2.77 5.61
N GLY A 195 6.22 1.70 5.13
CA GLY A 195 5.77 0.99 3.94
C GLY A 195 4.52 0.17 4.23
N ASP A 196 3.61 0.13 3.27
CA ASP A 196 2.50 -0.82 3.31
C ASP A 196 2.99 -2.23 2.92
N PHE A 197 2.15 -3.24 3.14
CA PHE A 197 2.54 -4.62 2.86
C PHE A 197 2.84 -4.86 1.37
N ARG A 198 2.17 -4.14 0.46
CA ARG A 198 2.43 -4.18 -0.98
C ARG A 198 3.87 -3.77 -1.29
N VAL A 199 4.34 -2.67 -0.71
CA VAL A 199 5.73 -2.19 -0.83
C VAL A 199 6.71 -3.23 -0.28
N TRP A 200 6.43 -3.80 0.89
CA TRP A 200 7.31 -4.82 1.49
C TRP A 200 7.50 -6.04 0.60
N TYR A 201 6.40 -6.57 0.05
CA TYR A 201 6.44 -7.71 -0.88
C TYR A 201 7.21 -7.38 -2.17
N ASN A 202 6.97 -6.20 -2.75
CA ASN A 202 7.66 -5.76 -3.96
C ASN A 202 9.17 -5.59 -3.74
N ASN A 203 9.58 -5.06 -2.58
CA ASN A 203 10.99 -4.94 -2.22
C ASN A 203 11.67 -6.32 -2.11
N LEU A 204 10.99 -7.30 -1.51
CA LEU A 204 11.50 -8.67 -1.45
C LEU A 204 11.62 -9.28 -2.86
N LYS A 205 10.62 -9.04 -3.72
CA LYS A 205 10.59 -9.53 -5.10
C LYS A 205 11.73 -8.95 -5.94
N GLN A 206 12.01 -7.66 -5.81
CA GLN A 206 13.13 -7.00 -6.49
C GLN A 206 14.49 -7.48 -5.96
N ALA A 207 14.56 -7.89 -4.70
CA ALA A 207 15.81 -8.34 -4.09
C ALA A 207 16.22 -9.77 -4.50
N GLN A 208 15.39 -10.50 -5.26
CA GLN A 208 15.68 -11.89 -5.68
C GLN A 208 17.05 -12.05 -6.37
N ASP A 209 17.48 -11.05 -7.13
CA ASP A 209 18.75 -11.08 -7.87
C ASP A 209 19.95 -10.68 -6.99
N ILE A 210 19.70 -9.87 -5.96
CA ILE A 210 20.74 -9.37 -5.03
C ILE A 210 21.13 -10.48 -4.03
N PHE A 211 20.17 -11.28 -3.55
CA PHE A 211 20.44 -12.36 -2.60
C PHE A 211 21.29 -13.50 -3.17
N ALA A 212 21.13 -13.83 -4.45
CA ALA A 212 21.95 -14.86 -5.10
C ALA A 212 23.42 -14.45 -5.18
N VAL A 213 23.68 -13.18 -5.53
CA VAL A 213 25.03 -12.62 -5.58
C VAL A 213 25.64 -12.54 -4.18
N ALA A 214 24.91 -11.99 -3.21
CA ALA A 214 25.33 -11.91 -1.80
C ALA A 214 25.68 -13.29 -1.22
N GLN A 215 24.85 -14.30 -1.45
CA GLN A 215 25.08 -15.66 -0.96
C GLN A 215 26.26 -16.34 -1.67
N ALA A 216 26.43 -16.12 -2.98
CA ALA A 216 27.59 -16.61 -3.72
C ALA A 216 28.89 -15.99 -3.21
N VAL A 217 28.91 -14.67 -2.94
CA VAL A 217 30.06 -13.97 -2.35
C VAL A 217 30.37 -14.53 -0.96
N LYS A 218 29.36 -14.68 -0.09
CA LYS A 218 29.55 -15.27 1.25
C LYS A 218 30.12 -16.69 1.20
N THR A 219 29.62 -17.51 0.28
CA THR A 219 30.08 -18.89 0.08
C THR A 219 31.53 -18.92 -0.39
N ARG A 220 31.88 -18.09 -1.37
CA ARG A 220 33.24 -17.97 -1.90
C ARG A 220 34.21 -17.46 -0.84
N LEU A 221 33.84 -16.43 -0.06
CA LEU A 221 34.68 -15.90 1.01
C LEU A 221 34.99 -16.95 2.08
N ARG A 222 33.98 -17.70 2.52
CA ARG A 222 34.19 -18.79 3.48
C ARG A 222 35.07 -19.90 2.91
N ALA A 223 34.81 -20.32 1.67
CA ALA A 223 35.61 -21.34 1.01
C ALA A 223 37.08 -20.89 0.83
N HIS A 224 37.30 -19.62 0.47
CA HIS A 224 38.63 -19.03 0.29
C HIS A 224 39.45 -18.98 1.58
N LEU A 225 38.81 -18.60 2.69
CA LEU A 225 39.44 -18.62 4.02
C LEU A 225 39.71 -20.05 4.49
N GLY A 226 38.74 -20.97 4.34
CA GLY A 226 38.90 -22.36 4.73
C GLY A 226 39.94 -23.11 3.88
N ALA A 227 40.05 -22.81 2.59
CA ALA A 227 41.10 -23.35 1.74
C ALA A 227 42.48 -22.95 2.23
N PHE A 228 42.66 -21.71 2.70
CA PHE A 228 43.91 -21.26 3.29
C PHE A 228 44.28 -22.02 4.55
N GLU A 229 43.31 -22.21 5.45
CA GLU A 229 43.50 -23.01 6.67
C GLU A 229 43.86 -24.46 6.34
N ALA A 230 43.34 -25.01 5.23
CA ALA A 230 43.61 -26.36 4.75
C ALA A 230 44.90 -26.51 3.92
N LEU A 231 45.52 -25.42 3.46
CA LEU A 231 46.79 -25.43 2.71
C LEU A 231 48.01 -25.78 3.58
N GLU A 232 47.78 -26.27 4.79
CA GLU A 232 48.72 -26.39 5.91
C GLU A 232 50.05 -27.11 5.61
N HIS A 233 50.27 -27.81 4.50
CA HIS A 233 51.43 -28.72 4.35
C HIS A 233 52.23 -28.62 3.04
N LYS A 234 52.08 -27.56 2.24
CA LYS A 234 52.89 -27.40 1.01
C LYS A 234 53.63 -26.08 1.05
N ASN A 235 54.86 -26.10 0.54
CA ASN A 235 55.72 -24.95 0.25
C ASN A 235 54.96 -23.92 -0.60
N MET A 236 54.08 -23.15 0.03
CA MET A 236 53.33 -22.08 -0.63
C MET A 236 54.34 -21.02 -1.02
N SER A 237 54.42 -20.74 -2.32
CA SER A 237 55.30 -19.69 -2.78
C SER A 237 54.76 -18.33 -2.36
N TRP A 238 55.64 -17.33 -2.33
CA TRP A 238 55.22 -15.94 -2.10
C TRP A 238 54.15 -15.50 -3.12
N ALA A 239 54.28 -15.92 -4.38
CA ALA A 239 53.33 -15.60 -5.44
C ALA A 239 51.94 -16.21 -5.16
N ASP A 240 51.88 -17.45 -4.65
CA ASP A 240 50.62 -18.09 -4.28
C ASP A 240 49.93 -17.35 -3.11
N PHE A 241 50.71 -16.90 -2.13
CA PHE A 241 50.20 -16.10 -1.02
C PHE A 241 49.68 -14.73 -1.46
N GLU A 242 50.43 -14.03 -2.32
CA GLU A 242 50.02 -12.72 -2.86
C GLU A 242 48.73 -12.84 -3.68
N GLN A 243 48.61 -13.89 -4.48
CA GLN A 243 47.40 -14.19 -5.23
C GLN A 243 46.21 -14.51 -4.30
N TRP A 244 46.45 -15.28 -3.23
CA TRP A 244 45.44 -15.57 -2.22
C TRP A 244 44.95 -14.29 -1.52
N LEU A 245 45.85 -13.41 -1.11
CA LEU A 245 45.52 -12.16 -0.42
C LEU A 245 44.75 -11.20 -1.35
N THR A 246 45.16 -11.12 -2.61
CA THR A 246 44.46 -10.32 -3.63
C THR A 246 43.04 -10.85 -3.85
N THR A 247 42.88 -12.16 -3.93
CA THR A 247 41.55 -12.80 -4.04
C THR A 247 40.68 -12.50 -2.82
N TRP A 248 41.27 -12.52 -1.62
CA TRP A 248 40.56 -12.13 -0.38
C TRP A 248 40.08 -10.68 -0.43
N GLU A 249 40.93 -9.73 -0.86
CA GLU A 249 40.55 -8.31 -1.01
C GLU A 249 39.36 -8.14 -1.96
N THR A 250 39.38 -8.81 -3.12
CA THR A 250 38.27 -8.74 -4.08
C THR A 250 36.96 -9.30 -3.51
N LEU A 251 37.04 -10.34 -2.67
CA LEU A 251 35.86 -10.95 -2.04
C LEU A 251 35.30 -10.09 -0.90
N ILE A 252 36.16 -9.42 -0.12
CA ILE A 252 35.73 -8.47 0.90
C ILE A 252 35.16 -7.19 0.28
N ASP A 253 35.71 -6.71 -0.84
CA ASP A 253 35.16 -5.59 -1.59
C ASP A 253 33.77 -5.94 -2.15
N ALA A 254 33.64 -7.11 -2.77
CA ALA A 254 32.34 -7.63 -3.21
C ALA A 254 31.36 -7.79 -2.03
N ALA A 255 31.83 -8.26 -0.87
CA ALA A 255 31.00 -8.37 0.34
C ALA A 255 30.59 -6.99 0.88
N SER A 256 31.44 -5.98 0.76
CA SER A 256 31.17 -4.59 1.14
C SER A 256 30.10 -3.96 0.26
N LEU A 257 30.20 -4.14 -1.06
CA LEU A 257 29.17 -3.71 -2.03
C LEU A 257 27.81 -4.34 -1.74
N GLN A 258 27.80 -5.58 -1.27
CA GLN A 258 26.59 -6.32 -0.86
C GLN A 258 26.19 -6.09 0.61
N ARG A 259 26.91 -5.21 1.35
CA ARG A 259 26.67 -4.88 2.77
C ARG A 259 26.60 -6.10 3.69
N LEU A 260 27.42 -7.11 3.41
CA LEU A 260 27.47 -8.33 4.24
C LEU A 260 28.12 -8.02 5.59
N ILE A 261 27.64 -8.69 6.65
CA ILE A 261 28.25 -8.61 7.98
C ILE A 261 29.71 -9.09 7.97
N ASP A 262 30.05 -10.00 7.05
CA ASP A 262 31.41 -10.51 6.84
C ASP A 262 32.39 -9.40 6.39
N ALA A 263 31.89 -8.27 5.88
CA ALA A 263 32.68 -7.08 5.52
C ALA A 263 32.76 -6.02 6.63
N ALA A 264 32.17 -6.26 7.81
CA ALA A 264 32.33 -5.35 8.94
C ALA A 264 33.77 -5.39 9.48
N PRO A 265 34.39 -4.24 9.84
CA PRO A 265 35.78 -4.16 10.30
C PRO A 265 36.21 -5.19 11.34
N GLY A 266 35.42 -5.37 12.40
CA GLY A 266 35.73 -6.36 13.43
C GLY A 266 35.65 -7.82 12.94
N VAL A 267 34.79 -8.11 11.96
CA VAL A 267 34.53 -9.47 11.48
C VAL A 267 35.60 -9.91 10.48
N TRP A 268 35.83 -9.14 9.42
CA TRP A 268 36.85 -9.51 8.44
C TRP A 268 38.25 -9.49 9.06
N PHE A 269 38.53 -8.56 9.99
CA PHE A 269 39.83 -8.49 10.64
C PHE A 269 40.08 -9.74 11.48
N ALA A 270 39.11 -10.15 12.30
CA ALA A 270 39.23 -11.37 13.09
C ALA A 270 39.43 -12.61 12.20
N ASN A 271 38.65 -12.73 11.12
CA ASN A 271 38.74 -13.85 10.18
C ASN A 271 40.09 -13.91 9.45
N LEU A 272 40.57 -12.77 8.94
CA LEU A 272 41.88 -12.69 8.30
C LEU A 272 43.00 -13.02 9.28
N MET A 273 42.98 -12.43 10.48
CA MET A 273 44.00 -12.70 11.49
C MET A 273 43.97 -14.17 11.96
N ASN A 274 42.80 -14.82 11.95
CA ASN A 274 42.72 -16.25 12.24
C ASN A 274 43.41 -17.07 11.14
N ALA A 275 43.09 -16.79 9.88
CA ALA A 275 43.71 -17.45 8.73
C ALA A 275 45.24 -17.29 8.73
N LEU A 276 45.75 -16.09 9.02
CA LEU A 276 47.19 -15.80 9.04
C LEU A 276 47.91 -16.28 10.31
N SER A 277 47.20 -16.69 11.36
CA SER A 277 47.79 -16.98 12.68
C SER A 277 48.79 -18.13 12.67
N LYS A 278 48.56 -19.13 11.82
CA LYS A 278 49.46 -20.28 11.65
C LYS A 278 50.70 -19.98 10.80
N PRO A 279 50.58 -19.44 9.56
CA PRO A 279 51.76 -19.17 8.73
C PRO A 279 52.60 -17.99 9.23
N PHE A 280 52.00 -17.00 9.89
CA PHE A 280 52.68 -15.77 10.32
C PHE A 280 52.36 -15.41 11.78
N PRO A 281 52.70 -16.28 12.76
CA PRO A 281 52.28 -16.12 14.15
C PRO A 281 52.82 -14.86 14.81
N TYR A 282 54.08 -14.49 14.52
CA TYR A 282 54.71 -13.29 15.05
C TYR A 282 54.10 -12.00 14.50
N PHE A 283 53.79 -11.97 13.19
CA PHE A 283 53.09 -10.84 12.59
C PHE A 283 51.71 -10.66 13.23
N VAL A 284 50.90 -11.72 13.30
CA VAL A 284 49.52 -11.63 13.80
C VAL A 284 49.47 -11.17 15.26
N SER A 285 50.35 -11.68 16.12
CA SER A 285 50.39 -11.28 17.53
C SER A 285 50.72 -9.79 17.71
N LEU A 286 51.74 -9.29 17.03
CA LEU A 286 52.11 -7.87 17.07
C LEU A 286 51.06 -6.97 16.42
N TYR A 287 50.50 -7.40 15.29
CA TYR A 287 49.54 -6.61 14.53
C TYR A 287 48.21 -6.46 15.27
N ARG A 288 47.72 -7.53 15.93
CA ARG A 288 46.52 -7.47 16.79
C ARG A 288 46.70 -6.45 17.91
N VAL A 289 47.85 -6.43 18.58
CA VAL A 289 48.14 -5.48 19.66
C VAL A 289 48.20 -4.04 19.12
N SER A 290 48.90 -3.83 18.00
CA SER A 290 49.05 -2.51 17.39
C SER A 290 47.73 -1.91 16.90
N LYS A 291 46.82 -2.74 16.39
CA LYS A 291 45.59 -2.28 15.72
C LYS A 291 44.33 -2.37 16.59
N HIS A 292 44.41 -2.93 17.80
CA HIS A 292 43.26 -3.16 18.68
C HIS A 292 42.39 -1.92 18.91
N HIS A 293 42.98 -0.74 19.02
CA HIS A 293 42.27 0.51 19.31
C HIS A 293 41.76 1.25 18.06
N ASP A 294 42.11 0.80 16.85
CA ASP A 294 41.81 1.51 15.60
C ASP A 294 40.92 0.70 14.63
N LEU A 295 40.36 -0.43 15.11
CA LEU A 295 39.55 -1.36 14.32
C LEU A 295 38.42 -0.69 13.53
N ALA A 296 37.85 0.41 14.06
CA ALA A 296 36.77 1.14 13.40
C ALA A 296 37.22 1.94 12.16
N ASN A 297 38.49 2.35 12.09
CA ASN A 297 39.02 3.17 10.99
C ASN A 297 39.90 2.36 10.02
N LEU A 298 40.14 1.08 10.32
CA LEU A 298 40.92 0.18 9.48
C LEU A 298 40.17 -0.20 8.20
N THR A 299 40.86 -0.09 7.07
CA THR A 299 40.39 -0.60 5.79
C THR A 299 41.06 -1.94 5.47
N PHE A 300 40.35 -2.84 4.80
CA PHE A 300 40.91 -4.14 4.43
C PHE A 300 42.12 -3.99 3.48
N GLN A 301 42.14 -2.95 2.65
CA GLN A 301 43.24 -2.60 1.74
C GLN A 301 44.50 -2.18 2.49
N SER A 302 44.37 -1.39 3.56
CA SER A 302 45.52 -0.98 4.37
C SER A 302 46.12 -2.17 5.11
N VAL A 303 45.28 -3.05 5.65
CA VAL A 303 45.73 -4.31 6.29
C VAL A 303 46.42 -5.22 5.29
N ALA A 304 45.85 -5.42 4.10
CA ALA A 304 46.50 -6.24 3.07
C ALA A 304 47.86 -5.67 2.64
N THR A 305 47.99 -4.34 2.56
CA THR A 305 49.27 -3.68 2.28
C THR A 305 50.29 -3.92 3.39
N ASP A 306 49.86 -3.82 4.66
CA ASP A 306 50.73 -4.09 5.80
C ASP A 306 51.17 -5.56 5.86
N VAL A 307 50.26 -6.49 5.56
CA VAL A 307 50.56 -7.92 5.44
C VAL A 307 51.62 -8.15 4.37
N ARG A 308 51.45 -7.60 3.16
CA ARG A 308 52.44 -7.71 2.06
C ARG A 308 53.84 -7.20 2.41
N ARG A 309 53.94 -6.25 3.35
CA ARG A 309 55.23 -5.68 3.78
C ARG A 309 55.91 -6.46 4.90
N ALA A 310 55.13 -7.24 5.66
CA ALA A 310 55.59 -7.88 6.88
C ALA A 310 55.99 -9.36 6.70
N THR A 311 55.66 -9.95 5.55
CA THR A 311 55.91 -11.34 5.17
C THR A 311 56.81 -11.36 3.94
#